data_AF-A0A401Q665-F1
#
_entry.id   AF-A0A401Q665-F1
#
_cell.length_a   1.000
_cell.length_b   1.000
_cell.length_c   1.000
_cell.angle_alpha   90.00
_cell.angle_beta   90.00
_cell.angle_gamma   90.00
#
_symmetry.space_group_name_H-M   'P 1'
#
loop_
_entity.id
_entity.type
_entity.pdbx_description
1 polymer ?
#
loop_
_entity_poly.entity_id
_entity_poly.type
_entity_poly.pdbx_seq_one_letter_code
_entity_poly.pdbx_strand_id
1 'polypeptide(L)' 'MMKELLNVLDDCGSDLKADCTSGIFLAAEKYAPSKRWHIDTIMRVLTT' A
#
# COMPACT_ATOMS: atom_id res chain seq x y z
N MET A 1 -5.26 10.36 1.42
CA MET A 1 -5.76 8.97 1.24
C MET A 1 -4.63 7.96 1.25
N MET A 2 -3.72 7.93 0.26
CA MET A 2 -2.70 6.87 0.20
C MET A 2 -1.65 6.91 1.34
N LYS A 3 -1.27 8.11 1.80
CA LYS A 3 -0.39 8.27 2.97
C LYS A 3 -0.99 7.69 4.24
N GLU A 4 -2.29 7.87 4.46
CA GLU A 4 -2.99 7.34 5.63
C GLU A 4 -3.03 5.81 5.61
N LEU A 5 -3.30 5.21 4.45
CA LEU A 5 -3.29 3.75 4.30
C LEU A 5 -1.89 3.15 4.55
N LEU A 6 -0.82 3.83 4.13
CA LEU A 6 0.55 3.42 4.44
C LEU A 6 0.87 3.55 5.93
N ASN A 7 0.40 4.61 6.60
CA ASN A 7 0.56 4.75 8.04
C ASN A 7 -0.20 3.67 8.81
N VAL A 8 -1.41 3.31 8.37
CA VAL A 8 -2.18 2.20 8.93
C VAL A 8 -1.44 0.88 8.76
N LEU A 9 -0.76 0.67 7.62
CA LEU A 9 0.04 -0.52 7.39
C LEU A 9 1.24 -0.63 8.35
N ASP A 10 1.91 0.49 8.63
CA ASP A 10 3.03 0.55 9.60
C ASP A 10 2.57 0.21 11.03
N ASP A 11 1.37 0.64 11.42
CA ASP A 11 0.79 0.39 12.76
C ASP A 11 0.05 -0.97 12.85
N CYS A 12 -0.16 -1.64 11.72
CA CYS A 12 -0.96 -2.86 11.65
C CYS A 12 -0.24 -4.07 12.27
N GLY A 13 -0.96 -4.82 13.10
CA GLY A 13 -0.51 -6.13 13.58
C GLY A 13 -0.31 -7.14 12.44
N SER A 14 0.57 -8.13 12.64
CA SER A 14 0.94 -9.13 11.62
C SER A 14 -0.25 -9.85 10.99
N ASP A 15 -1.33 -10.02 11.74
CA ASP A 15 -2.52 -10.77 11.31
C ASP A 15 -3.36 -10.01 10.28
N LEU A 16 -3.26 -8.67 10.25
CA LEU A 16 -4.03 -7.79 9.37
C LEU A 16 -3.18 -7.18 8.25
N LYS A 17 -1.84 -7.31 8.32
CA LYS A 17 -0.92 -6.78 7.29
C LYS A 17 -1.21 -7.33 5.90
N ALA A 18 -1.55 -8.62 5.78
CA ALA A 18 -1.86 -9.24 4.49
C ALA A 18 -3.09 -8.62 3.82
N ASP A 19 -4.17 -8.41 4.59
CA ASP A 19 -5.40 -7.80 4.07
C ASP A 19 -5.21 -6.31 3.76
N CYS A 20 -4.48 -5.58 4.62
CA CYS A 20 -4.14 -4.17 4.38
C CYS A 20 -3.29 -4.00 3.12
N THR A 21 -2.23 -4.80 2.95
CA THR A 21 -1.36 -4.74 1.75
C THR A 21 -2.15 -5.07 0.48
N SER A 22 -3.02 -6.07 0.52
CA SER A 22 -3.92 -6.41 -0.61
C SER A 22 -4.82 -5.23 -1.00
N GLY A 23 -5.47 -4.58 -0.03
CA GLY A 23 -6.30 -3.39 -0.27
C GLY A 23 -5.50 -2.21 -0.86
N ILE A 24 -4.27 -2.02 -0.38
CA ILE A 24 -3.36 -0.99 -0.90
C ILE A 24 -2.96 -1.28 -2.35
N PHE A 25 -2.66 -2.53 -2.70
CA PHE A 25 -2.34 -2.90 -4.08
C PHE A 25 -3.48 -2.66 -5.04
N LEU A 26 -4.70 -3.05 -4.68
CA LEU A 26 -5.89 -2.79 -5.49
C LEU A 26 -6.12 -1.29 -5.70
N ALA A 27 -5.90 -0.48 -4.65
CA ALA A 27 -5.99 0.97 -4.76
C ALA A 27 -4.89 1.56 -5.64
N ALA A 28 -3.66 1.06 -5.53
CA ALA A 28 -2.54 1.50 -6.34
C ALA A 28 -2.72 1.14 -7.82
N GLU A 29 -3.27 -0.05 -8.15
CA GLU A 29 -3.59 -0.43 -9.53
C GLU A 29 -4.63 0.50 -10.15
N LYS A 30 -5.69 0.82 -9.40
CA LYS A 30 -6.83 1.57 -9.93
C LYS A 30 -6.59 3.08 -9.99
N TYR A 31 -5.84 3.63 -9.05
CA TYR A 31 -5.77 5.08 -8.83
C TYR A 31 -4.36 5.67 -8.98
N ALA A 32 -3.36 4.89 -9.39
CA ALA A 32 -2.02 5.43 -9.60
C ALA A 32 -2.02 6.53 -10.67
N PRO A 33 -1.45 7.72 -10.36
CA PRO A 33 -1.36 8.82 -11.32
C PRO A 33 -0.28 8.58 -12.39
N SER A 34 0.67 7.66 -12.13
CA SER A 34 1.70 7.27 -13.08
C SER A 34 2.23 5.87 -12.78
N LYS A 35 2.83 5.22 -13.79
CA LYS A 35 3.47 3.91 -13.64
C LYS A 35 4.62 3.93 -12.64
N ARG A 36 5.39 5.02 -12.60
CA ARG A 36 6.50 5.17 -11.65
C ARG A 36 5.99 5.22 -10.22
N TRP A 37 4.96 6.03 -9.97
CA TRP A 37 4.33 6.12 -8.65
C TRP A 37 3.73 4.78 -8.20
N HIS A 38 3.13 4.04 -9.13
CA HIS A 38 2.59 2.70 -8.85
C HIS A 38 3.69 1.75 -8.34
N ILE A 39 4.81 1.65 -9.07
CA ILE A 39 5.94 0.79 -8.69
C ILE A 39 6.54 1.23 -7.35
N ASP A 40 6.81 2.53 -7.17
CA ASP A 40 7.39 3.05 -5.93
C ASP A 40 6.47 2.75 -4.72
N THR A 41 5.15 2.82 -4.91
CA THR A 41 4.16 2.49 -3.87
C THR A 41 4.14 1.00 -3.54
N ILE A 42 4.12 0.12 -4.55
CA ILE A 42 4.17 -1.33 -4.33
C ILE A 42 5.45 -1.73 -3.60
N MET A 43 6.60 -1.23 -4.05
CA MET A 43 7.88 -1.56 -3.43
C MET A 43 7.92 -1.12 -1.97
N ARG A 44 7.39 0.07 -1.65
CA ARG A 44 7.32 0.55 -0.27
C ARG A 44 6.48 -0.37 0.60
N VAL A 45 5.31 -0.78 0.13
CA VAL A 45 4.39 -1.69 0.84
C VAL A 45 5.03 -3.06 1.11
N LEU A 46 5.85 -3.57 0.19
CA LEU A 46 6.55 -4.85 0.36
C LEU A 46 7.74 -4.78 1.32
N THR A 47 8.30 -3.59 1.54
CA THR A 47 9.45 -3.37 2.45
C THR A 47 9.05 -2.91 3.85
N THR A 48 7.76 -2.66 4.08
CA THR A 48 7.14 -2.27 5.36
C THR A 48 6.62 -3.49 6.13
#